data_AF-A0A1F9TNC5-F1
#
_entry.id   AF-A0A1F9TNC5-F1
#
_cell.length_a   1.000
_cell.length_b   1.000
_cell.length_c   1.000
_cell.angle_alpha   90.00
_cell.angle_beta   90.00
_cell.angle_gamma   90.00
#
_symmetry.space_group_name_H-M   'P 1'
#
loop_
_entity.id
_entity.type
_entity.pdbx_description
1 polymer ?
#
loop_
_entity_poly.entity_id
_entity_poly.type
_entity_poly.pdbx_seq_one_letter_code
_entity_poly.pdbx_strand_id
1 'polypeptide(L)'
;MILNLLSSLLLTSAFAAPALDSLSSIKQAETLQAPEPARPPLREWTVMVYMNGKSNIEPFALADLNRFETIGSSDKVAIVAEIGRSKGLDNDTTADGDWAGVRRYYVTKDADMDHIASPMLADLGSPDMGDWKQAAAFLKWARAEYPAKKYLFVIWDHGWGWLDPVKPGQNPLEDEDDRSISHDFVTGNYIATRQMGKIFREAGKVDVYVSMACFMQMAEVAYELKDGADVIVGAEEVIQLPSLNWEGFLAGLNKNPAAGAETAGVYLVDSFKEMYSRPEMTELLQQGGYGTQLSAIRGAKMRGLAQKIKDWYPLAMAAGDRAALAKAKSDVVRFEIGDPSTDPEKKIAFYGDLHNFVELAARHADKSLPGAAEALAAGERLNKFITSELVIKNASIGRDRTGKEFSAVKGIAINIPGRPGALIEYYPTYSRLFFAQDSGWETFMKYLDDIE
;
A
#
# COMPACT_ATOMS: atom_id res chain seq x y z
N MET A 1 -32.42 -0.20 70.15
CA MET A 1 -31.95 0.28 71.47
C MET A 1 -31.94 1.81 71.42
N ILE A 2 -32.96 2.44 72.03
CA ILE A 2 -32.98 3.77 72.70
C ILE A 2 -32.60 4.97 71.78
N LEU A 3 -33.48 5.86 71.28
CA LEU A 3 -34.55 6.72 71.83
C LEU A 3 -34.08 7.83 72.83
N ASN A 4 -34.54 9.07 72.57
CA ASN A 4 -34.76 10.23 73.47
C ASN A 4 -33.64 11.29 73.61
N LEU A 5 -33.85 12.55 73.15
CA LEU A 5 -34.63 13.69 73.74
C LEU A 5 -33.82 14.39 74.87
N LEU A 6 -33.77 15.71 75.13
CA LEU A 6 -34.70 16.86 75.08
C LEU A 6 -33.88 18.12 75.50
N SER A 7 -34.07 19.35 75.01
CA SER A 7 -34.87 20.44 75.63
C SER A 7 -34.49 21.75 74.88
N SER A 8 -35.32 22.66 74.34
CA SER A 8 -36.57 23.36 74.74
C SER A 8 -36.36 24.67 75.53
N LEU A 9 -36.74 25.81 74.91
CA LEU A 9 -37.52 27.01 75.39
C LEU A 9 -37.07 28.27 74.59
N LEU A 10 -37.84 28.86 73.65
CA LEU A 10 -39.04 29.74 73.71
C LEU A 10 -38.84 31.11 74.39
N LEU A 11 -38.97 32.23 73.66
CA LEU A 11 -40.14 33.15 73.64
C LEU A 11 -39.86 34.52 72.93
N THR A 12 -40.72 34.87 71.94
CA THR A 12 -41.37 36.18 71.60
C THR A 12 -40.54 37.48 71.44
N SER A 13 -40.86 38.47 70.60
CA SER A 13 -41.98 38.79 69.68
C SER A 13 -41.65 40.08 68.90
N ALA A 14 -42.20 40.18 67.68
CA ALA A 14 -42.63 41.39 66.93
C ALA A 14 -41.61 42.53 66.64
N PHE A 15 -41.46 42.92 65.38
CA PHE A 15 -42.01 44.18 64.86
C PHE A 15 -41.89 44.27 63.32
N ALA A 16 -42.78 45.10 62.77
CA ALA A 16 -43.12 45.35 61.37
C ALA A 16 -41.96 45.59 60.39
N ALA A 17 -42.24 45.24 59.14
CA ALA A 17 -41.52 45.61 57.94
C ALA A 17 -41.42 47.14 57.73
N PRO A 18 -40.55 47.58 56.81
CA PRO A 18 -41.15 48.11 55.59
C PRO A 18 -40.61 47.44 54.33
N ALA A 19 -41.50 47.41 53.34
CA ALA A 19 -41.24 47.04 51.97
C ALA A 19 -40.18 47.98 51.34
N LEU A 20 -39.27 47.38 50.57
CA LEU A 20 -38.65 48.04 49.43
C LEU A 20 -38.88 47.15 48.23
N ASP A 21 -39.75 47.65 47.36
CA ASP A 21 -39.91 47.25 45.97
C ASP A 21 -38.57 47.20 45.23
N SER A 22 -38.59 46.49 44.10
CA SER A 22 -37.54 46.37 43.08
C SER A 22 -36.49 45.26 43.30
N LEU A 23 -36.90 44.01 43.10
CA LEU A 23 -36.01 42.96 42.58
C LEU A 23 -36.72 42.21 41.45
N SER A 24 -36.87 42.88 40.30
CA SER A 24 -37.26 42.25 39.04
C SER A 24 -36.30 42.68 37.93
N SER A 25 -35.05 42.25 38.02
CA SER A 25 -34.13 42.17 36.88
C SER A 25 -32.87 41.37 37.26
N ILE A 26 -33.01 40.08 37.55
CA ILE A 26 -31.86 39.17 37.40
C ILE A 26 -31.76 38.91 35.90
N LYS A 27 -30.86 39.65 35.24
CA LYS A 27 -30.40 39.34 33.89
C LYS A 27 -29.87 37.90 33.94
N GLN A 28 -30.50 37.02 33.17
CA GLN A 28 -30.03 35.68 32.92
C GLN A 28 -28.57 35.80 32.48
N ALA A 29 -27.64 35.28 33.29
CA ALA A 29 -26.24 35.25 32.90
C ALA A 29 -26.15 34.37 31.65
N GLU A 30 -25.86 35.00 30.51
CA GLU A 30 -25.48 34.28 29.30
C GLU A 30 -24.28 33.41 29.67
N THR A 31 -24.50 32.10 29.71
CA THR A 31 -23.42 31.12 29.70
C THR A 31 -22.63 31.35 28.42
N LEU A 32 -21.50 32.05 28.54
CA LEU A 32 -20.49 32.14 27.50
C LEU A 32 -20.06 30.72 27.16
N GLN A 33 -20.58 30.17 26.06
CA GLN A 33 -20.04 28.95 25.47
C GLN A 33 -18.57 29.21 25.16
N ALA A 34 -17.69 28.35 25.67
CA ALA A 34 -16.30 28.36 25.25
C ALA A 34 -16.26 28.31 23.71
N PRO A 35 -15.40 29.11 23.04
CA PRO A 35 -15.29 29.07 21.59
C PRO A 35 -15.06 27.63 21.15
N GLU A 36 -15.90 27.14 20.22
CA GLU A 36 -15.72 25.84 19.59
C GLU A 36 -14.29 25.80 19.04
N PRO A 37 -13.49 24.76 19.32
CA PRO A 37 -12.12 24.68 18.83
C PRO A 37 -12.13 24.91 17.32
N ALA A 38 -11.27 25.81 16.85
CA ALA A 38 -11.21 26.18 15.44
C ALA A 38 -10.98 24.90 14.61
N ARG A 39 -11.89 24.60 13.68
CA ARG A 39 -11.75 23.45 12.81
C ARG A 39 -10.48 23.60 11.97
N PRO A 40 -9.68 22.53 11.80
CA PRO A 40 -8.48 22.61 10.98
C PRO A 40 -8.82 23.10 9.55
N PRO A 41 -7.95 23.91 8.93
CA PRO A 41 -8.22 24.42 7.58
C PRO A 41 -8.26 23.26 6.57
N LEU A 42 -9.29 23.26 5.72
CA LEU A 42 -9.46 22.26 4.66
C LEU A 42 -8.41 22.47 3.56
N ARG A 43 -7.56 21.47 3.34
CA ARG A 43 -6.50 21.46 2.32
C ARG A 43 -6.95 20.84 1.00
N GLU A 44 -6.15 21.00 -0.05
CA GLU A 44 -6.40 20.29 -1.32
C GLU A 44 -6.00 18.82 -1.21
N TRP A 45 -4.86 18.54 -0.56
CA TRP A 45 -4.33 17.20 -0.35
C TRP A 45 -3.84 17.01 1.09
N THR A 46 -4.01 15.79 1.60
CA THR A 46 -3.23 15.26 2.72
C THR A 46 -2.52 13.99 2.26
N VAL A 47 -1.20 14.02 2.31
CA VAL A 47 -0.29 12.90 2.06
C VAL A 47 0.04 12.25 3.40
N MET A 48 -0.24 10.96 3.53
CA MET A 48 -0.13 10.19 4.76
C MET A 48 0.83 9.04 4.51
N VAL A 49 1.99 9.05 5.19
CA VAL A 49 3.04 8.06 4.98
C VAL A 49 3.17 7.19 6.23
N TYR A 50 2.82 5.92 6.12
CA TYR A 50 2.98 4.93 7.18
C TYR A 50 4.25 4.13 6.91
N MET A 51 5.31 4.42 7.66
CA MET A 51 6.67 3.96 7.43
C MET A 51 7.07 2.97 8.51
N ASN A 52 6.90 1.69 8.23
CA ASN A 52 7.30 0.67 9.18
C ASN A 52 8.80 0.39 9.08
N GLY A 53 9.61 1.19 9.78
CA GLY A 53 11.05 0.97 9.92
C GLY A 53 11.42 0.02 11.06
N LYS A 54 10.45 -0.71 11.66
CA LYS A 54 10.72 -1.76 12.67
C LYS A 54 11.18 -3.05 11.98
N SER A 55 12.10 -2.91 11.05
CA SER A 55 12.62 -3.94 10.15
C SER A 55 14.07 -3.61 9.79
N ASN A 56 14.73 -4.45 8.98
CA ASN A 56 16.12 -4.24 8.56
C ASN A 56 16.33 -3.11 7.54
N ILE A 57 15.30 -2.33 7.25
CA ILE A 57 15.36 -1.18 6.34
C ILE A 57 15.11 0.16 7.07
N GLU A 58 15.21 0.16 8.41
CA GLU A 58 15.11 1.35 9.27
C GLU A 58 15.89 2.59 8.75
N PRO A 59 17.17 2.49 8.33
CA PRO A 59 17.92 3.68 7.91
C PRO A 59 17.33 4.36 6.68
N PHE A 60 16.66 3.60 5.81
CA PHE A 60 16.03 4.12 4.61
C PHE A 60 14.72 4.84 4.90
N ALA A 61 14.00 4.42 5.95
CA ALA A 61 12.81 5.13 6.42
C ALA A 61 13.18 6.54 6.94
N LEU A 62 14.29 6.66 7.68
CA LEU A 62 14.82 7.96 8.11
C LEU A 62 15.26 8.81 6.92
N ALA A 63 16.01 8.22 5.99
CA ALA A 63 16.46 8.93 4.79
C ALA A 63 15.29 9.47 3.96
N ASP A 64 14.23 8.67 3.74
CA ASP A 64 13.05 9.14 3.00
C ASP A 64 12.26 10.22 3.77
N LEU A 65 12.21 10.17 5.11
CA LEU A 65 11.58 11.23 5.90
C LEU A 65 12.34 12.57 5.76
N ASN A 66 13.68 12.57 5.82
CA ASN A 66 14.50 13.75 5.52
C ASN A 66 14.27 14.25 4.07
N ARG A 67 14.06 13.34 3.11
CA ARG A 67 13.73 13.73 1.73
C ARG A 67 12.36 14.42 1.63
N PHE A 68 11.37 14.00 2.42
CA PHE A 68 10.08 14.71 2.50
C PHE A 68 10.27 16.13 3.05
N GLU A 69 11.16 16.30 4.03
CA GLU A 69 11.48 17.60 4.65
C GLU A 69 12.10 18.61 3.68
N THR A 70 12.77 18.18 2.61
CA THR A 70 13.27 19.14 1.58
C THR A 70 12.16 19.95 0.90
N ILE A 71 10.93 19.41 0.90
CA ILE A 71 9.74 20.05 0.34
C ILE A 71 8.80 20.55 1.44
N GLY A 72 8.50 19.69 2.42
CA GLY A 72 7.62 19.98 3.55
C GLY A 72 6.14 20.20 3.17
N SER A 73 5.31 20.30 4.21
CA SER A 73 3.89 20.67 4.09
C SER A 73 3.72 22.14 3.68
N SER A 74 2.59 22.44 3.03
CA SER A 74 2.16 23.78 2.62
C SER A 74 0.73 24.09 3.07
N ASP A 75 0.24 25.30 2.77
CA ASP A 75 -1.16 25.70 3.02
C ASP A 75 -2.17 24.88 2.20
N LYS A 76 -1.73 24.18 1.15
CA LYS A 76 -2.59 23.40 0.26
C LYS A 76 -2.36 21.90 0.36
N VAL A 77 -1.19 21.45 0.82
CA VAL A 77 -0.82 20.04 0.93
C VAL A 77 -0.25 19.78 2.31
N ALA A 78 -0.92 18.97 3.13
CA ALA A 78 -0.32 18.46 4.36
C ALA A 78 0.44 17.17 4.05
N ILE A 79 1.59 17.00 4.70
CA ILE A 79 2.37 15.76 4.69
C ILE A 79 2.54 15.34 6.15
N VAL A 80 2.05 14.14 6.47
CA VAL A 80 2.18 13.55 7.80
C VAL A 80 2.78 12.16 7.69
N ALA A 81 3.66 11.84 8.62
CA ALA A 81 4.32 10.55 8.68
C ALA A 81 4.08 9.88 10.04
N GLU A 82 3.83 8.58 10.04
CA GLU A 82 3.95 7.71 11.20
C GLU A 82 5.09 6.74 10.92
N ILE A 83 6.16 6.84 11.69
CA ILE A 83 7.41 6.10 11.47
C ILE A 83 7.73 5.22 12.68
N GLY A 84 8.01 3.95 12.41
CA GLY A 84 8.48 2.98 13.37
C GLY A 84 9.99 2.80 13.32
N ARG A 85 10.60 2.55 14.48
CA ARG A 85 12.01 2.25 14.67
C ARG A 85 12.22 1.18 15.72
N SER A 86 13.34 0.49 15.65
CA SER A 86 13.67 -0.63 16.54
C SER A 86 15.16 -0.65 16.86
N LYS A 87 15.54 -1.35 17.91
CA LYS A 87 16.94 -1.57 18.29
C LYS A 87 17.30 -3.04 18.26
N GLY A 88 18.53 -3.34 17.92
CA GLY A 88 19.10 -4.68 17.90
C GLY A 88 18.62 -5.55 16.74
N LEU A 89 17.96 -4.97 15.72
CA LEU A 89 17.68 -5.66 14.47
C LEU A 89 18.87 -5.52 13.51
N ASP A 90 18.93 -6.40 12.51
CA ASP A 90 19.92 -6.28 11.46
C ASP A 90 19.79 -4.94 10.72
N ASN A 91 20.92 -4.32 10.40
CA ASN A 91 21.00 -3.00 9.75
C ASN A 91 20.23 -1.87 10.49
N ASP A 92 20.11 -1.95 11.82
CA ASP A 92 19.63 -0.83 12.64
C ASP A 92 20.64 0.33 12.69
N THR A 93 20.18 1.52 13.09
CA THR A 93 21.02 2.72 13.13
C THR A 93 20.85 3.55 14.40
N THR A 94 21.96 4.15 14.86
CA THR A 94 21.97 5.10 15.98
C THR A 94 21.66 6.55 15.57
N ALA A 95 21.39 6.79 14.28
CA ALA A 95 21.00 8.10 13.75
C ALA A 95 19.76 8.66 14.46
N ASP A 96 19.62 9.98 14.43
CA ASP A 96 18.51 10.73 15.04
C ASP A 96 18.26 10.40 16.52
N GLY A 97 19.34 10.15 17.27
CA GLY A 97 19.28 9.93 18.71
C GLY A 97 18.83 8.52 19.13
N ASP A 98 18.89 7.54 18.22
CA ASP A 98 18.69 6.11 18.53
C ASP A 98 17.41 5.87 19.36
N TRP A 99 16.28 6.40 18.92
CA TRP A 99 15.00 6.15 19.56
C TRP A 99 14.34 4.89 18.98
N ALA A 100 13.51 4.23 19.78
CA ALA A 100 12.74 3.06 19.37
C ALA A 100 11.25 3.28 19.63
N GLY A 101 10.40 2.54 18.92
CA GLY A 101 8.96 2.68 19.01
C GLY A 101 8.39 3.33 17.74
N VAL A 102 7.27 4.02 17.87
CA VAL A 102 6.53 4.63 16.76
C VAL A 102 6.21 6.07 17.08
N ARG A 103 6.50 6.97 16.14
CA ARG A 103 6.29 8.41 16.29
C ARG A 103 5.54 8.98 15.11
N ARG A 104 4.77 10.04 15.37
CA ARG A 104 4.08 10.84 14.35
C ARG A 104 4.74 12.17 14.16
N TYR A 105 4.83 12.60 12.91
CA TYR A 105 5.43 13.86 12.50
C TYR A 105 4.51 14.65 11.57
N TYR A 106 4.48 15.96 11.75
CA TYR A 106 4.02 16.89 10.72
C TYR A 106 5.23 17.32 9.93
N VAL A 107 5.32 16.94 8.66
CA VAL A 107 6.54 17.18 7.88
C VAL A 107 6.65 18.66 7.54
N THR A 108 7.67 19.32 8.07
CA THR A 108 7.99 20.73 7.78
C THR A 108 9.17 20.84 6.85
N LYS A 109 9.29 21.99 6.19
CA LYS A 109 10.41 22.19 5.28
C LYS A 109 11.70 22.54 6.03
N ASP A 110 12.76 21.83 5.71
CA ASP A 110 14.12 22.24 6.01
C ASP A 110 15.10 21.76 4.92
N ALA A 111 16.39 21.77 5.21
CA ALA A 111 17.45 21.45 4.26
C ALA A 111 18.49 20.48 4.85
N ASP A 112 18.29 20.04 6.09
CA ASP A 112 19.11 19.01 6.71
C ASP A 112 18.65 17.65 6.15
N MET A 113 19.60 16.90 5.61
CA MET A 113 19.32 15.58 5.02
C MET A 113 19.71 14.44 5.96
N ASP A 114 20.29 14.78 7.11
CA ASP A 114 20.89 13.85 8.07
C ASP A 114 20.11 13.81 9.40
N HIS A 115 19.24 14.79 9.66
CA HIS A 115 18.46 14.89 10.90
C HIS A 115 17.01 15.30 10.68
N ILE A 116 16.08 14.55 11.29
CA ILE A 116 14.65 14.86 11.24
C ILE A 116 14.37 16.16 12.03
N ALA A 117 14.08 17.25 11.32
CA ALA A 117 13.75 18.53 11.96
C ALA A 117 12.24 18.73 12.21
N SER A 118 11.40 17.89 11.61
CA SER A 118 9.94 17.99 11.70
C SER A 118 9.43 17.88 13.13
N PRO A 119 8.40 18.68 13.49
CA PRO A 119 7.76 18.56 14.79
C PRO A 119 7.20 17.15 15.04
N MET A 120 7.69 16.51 16.09
CA MET A 120 7.08 15.29 16.63
C MET A 120 5.73 15.64 17.26
N LEU A 121 4.66 15.09 16.70
CA LEU A 121 3.29 15.30 17.15
C LEU A 121 2.90 14.35 18.27
N ALA A 122 3.39 13.12 18.22
CA ALA A 122 3.10 12.09 19.21
C ALA A 122 4.22 11.04 19.25
N ASP A 123 4.51 10.56 20.45
CA ASP A 123 5.20 9.29 20.69
C ASP A 123 4.13 8.26 21.07
N LEU A 124 3.99 7.22 20.25
CA LEU A 124 2.94 6.21 20.40
C LEU A 124 3.41 5.00 21.21
N GLY A 125 4.64 5.00 21.72
CA GLY A 125 5.24 3.81 22.31
C GLY A 125 5.64 2.81 21.23
N SER A 126 5.27 1.53 21.37
CA SER A 126 5.67 0.48 20.41
C SER A 126 4.46 -0.32 19.90
N PRO A 127 3.47 0.32 19.26
CA PRO A 127 2.42 -0.42 18.59
C PRO A 127 3.01 -1.32 17.49
N ASP A 128 2.30 -2.40 17.20
CA ASP A 128 2.64 -3.35 16.15
C ASP A 128 2.30 -2.75 14.78
N MET A 129 3.30 -2.33 14.04
CA MET A 129 3.06 -1.68 12.75
C MET A 129 2.66 -2.67 11.66
N GLY A 130 2.78 -3.98 11.93
CA GLY A 130 2.19 -5.04 11.11
C GLY A 130 0.69 -5.21 11.31
N ASP A 131 0.07 -4.69 12.37
CA ASP A 131 -1.39 -4.80 12.52
C ASP A 131 -2.10 -3.79 11.60
N TRP A 132 -2.94 -4.27 10.68
CA TRP A 132 -3.73 -3.44 9.77
C TRP A 132 -4.60 -2.40 10.50
N LYS A 133 -4.97 -2.65 11.76
CA LYS A 133 -5.70 -1.70 12.59
C LYS A 133 -4.87 -0.47 12.94
N GLN A 134 -3.55 -0.58 13.08
CA GLN A 134 -2.68 0.57 13.31
C GLN A 134 -2.61 1.45 12.06
N ALA A 135 -2.45 0.85 10.87
CA ALA A 135 -2.54 1.59 9.61
C ALA A 135 -3.91 2.28 9.43
N ALA A 136 -5.02 1.62 9.79
CA ALA A 136 -6.35 2.22 9.77
C ALA A 136 -6.49 3.36 10.79
N ALA A 137 -5.94 3.20 11.99
CA ALA A 137 -5.95 4.22 13.03
C ALA A 137 -5.16 5.47 12.61
N PHE A 138 -3.99 5.29 11.99
CA PHE A 138 -3.21 6.38 11.43
C PHE A 138 -3.98 7.12 10.32
N LEU A 139 -4.57 6.39 9.37
CA LEU A 139 -5.38 6.99 8.30
C LEU A 139 -6.59 7.78 8.86
N LYS A 140 -7.29 7.26 9.88
CA LYS A 140 -8.38 7.97 10.56
C LYS A 140 -7.90 9.24 11.25
N TRP A 141 -6.81 9.13 12.01
CA TRP A 141 -6.23 10.24 12.74
C TRP A 141 -5.80 11.36 11.77
N ALA A 142 -5.09 11.01 10.69
CA ALA A 142 -4.62 11.97 9.72
C ALA A 142 -5.78 12.69 9.01
N ARG A 143 -6.89 12.00 8.72
CA ARG A 143 -8.10 12.63 8.17
C ARG A 143 -8.74 13.63 9.13
N ALA A 144 -8.76 13.31 10.42
CA ALA A 144 -9.36 14.17 11.44
C ALA A 144 -8.53 15.42 11.72
N GLU A 145 -7.21 15.27 11.88
CA GLU A 145 -6.29 16.36 12.20
C GLU A 145 -5.93 17.21 10.97
N TYR A 146 -5.88 16.59 9.79
CA TYR A 146 -5.50 17.22 8.53
C TYR A 146 -6.56 16.96 7.44
N PRO A 147 -7.77 17.55 7.59
CA PRO A 147 -8.83 17.39 6.61
C PRO A 147 -8.42 17.98 5.25
N ALA A 148 -8.68 17.22 4.20
CA ALA A 148 -8.41 17.62 2.82
C ALA A 148 -9.51 17.16 1.87
N LYS A 149 -9.53 17.77 0.68
CA LYS A 149 -10.42 17.33 -0.40
C LYS A 149 -9.99 15.98 -0.96
N LYS A 150 -8.69 15.68 -0.96
CA LYS A 150 -8.11 14.47 -1.51
C LYS A 150 -7.06 13.87 -0.57
N TYR A 151 -6.95 12.56 -0.57
CA TYR A 151 -6.10 11.80 0.33
C TYR A 151 -5.19 10.85 -0.44
N LEU A 152 -3.90 10.92 -0.14
CA LEU A 152 -2.91 9.95 -0.61
C LEU A 152 -2.36 9.19 0.59
N PHE A 153 -2.46 7.86 0.56
CA PHE A 153 -1.99 7.00 1.63
C PHE A 153 -0.88 6.07 1.13
N VAL A 154 0.28 6.12 1.78
CA VAL A 154 1.45 5.29 1.49
C VAL A 154 1.64 4.30 2.62
N ILE A 155 1.83 3.02 2.29
CA ILE A 155 2.45 2.05 3.20
C ILE A 155 3.84 1.74 2.62
N TRP A 156 4.86 2.00 3.43
CA TRP A 156 6.28 1.84 3.12
C TRP A 156 6.86 0.77 4.04
N ASP A 157 7.43 -0.29 3.45
CA ASP A 157 8.25 -1.33 4.09
C ASP A 157 8.57 -2.45 3.06
N HIS A 158 8.92 -3.64 3.53
CA HIS A 158 8.87 -4.91 2.80
C HIS A 158 7.48 -5.26 2.24
N GLY A 159 7.50 -6.05 1.16
CA GLY A 159 6.34 -6.57 0.46
C GLY A 159 6.58 -7.99 -0.08
N TRP A 160 5.55 -8.82 -0.11
CA TRP A 160 5.58 -10.18 -0.67
C TRP A 160 4.44 -10.44 -1.67
N GLY A 161 3.69 -9.39 -2.06
CA GLY A 161 2.54 -9.54 -2.92
C GLY A 161 1.42 -10.32 -2.21
N TRP A 162 0.91 -11.38 -2.84
CA TRP A 162 -0.16 -12.19 -2.27
C TRP A 162 0.34 -13.36 -1.42
N LEU A 163 1.60 -13.75 -1.58
CA LEU A 163 2.15 -14.97 -0.97
C LEU A 163 2.39 -14.77 0.52
N ASP A 164 2.23 -15.86 1.27
CA ASP A 164 2.28 -15.86 2.72
C ASP A 164 3.37 -16.80 3.26
N PRO A 165 4.63 -16.34 3.47
CA PRO A 165 5.68 -17.24 3.93
C PRO A 165 5.46 -17.79 5.33
N VAL A 166 5.62 -19.10 5.45
CA VAL A 166 5.55 -19.84 6.71
C VAL A 166 6.53 -19.24 7.72
N LYS A 167 6.10 -19.02 8.97
CA LYS A 167 7.01 -18.67 10.07
C LYS A 167 7.57 -19.96 10.68
N PRO A 168 8.90 -20.06 10.91
CA PRO A 168 9.46 -21.16 11.69
C PRO A 168 8.78 -21.24 13.06
N GLY A 169 8.07 -22.34 13.35
CA GLY A 169 7.42 -22.58 14.63
C GLY A 169 5.93 -22.21 14.75
N GLN A 170 5.25 -21.74 13.68
CA GLN A 170 3.80 -21.50 13.70
C GLN A 170 2.99 -22.64 13.04
N ASN A 171 1.78 -22.89 13.58
CA ASN A 171 0.84 -23.90 13.08
C ASN A 171 -0.13 -23.29 12.04
N PRO A 172 -0.15 -23.78 10.78
CA PRO A 172 -0.95 -23.23 9.66
C PRO A 172 -2.47 -23.08 9.86
N LEU A 173 -3.02 -23.73 10.90
CA LEU A 173 -4.47 -23.91 11.06
C LEU A 173 -5.12 -22.97 12.08
N GLU A 174 -4.34 -22.18 12.82
CA GLU A 174 -4.85 -21.39 13.95
C GLU A 174 -4.61 -19.88 13.83
N ASP A 175 -3.73 -19.42 12.92
CA ASP A 175 -3.38 -18.00 12.78
C ASP A 175 -3.89 -17.42 11.43
N GLU A 176 -4.66 -16.33 11.48
CA GLU A 176 -5.18 -15.57 10.31
C GLU A 176 -4.18 -14.50 9.79
N ASP A 177 -2.91 -14.63 10.12
CA ASP A 177 -1.89 -13.66 9.76
C ASP A 177 -1.13 -14.17 8.53
N ASP A 178 -1.47 -13.65 7.34
CA ASP A 178 -0.79 -13.91 6.07
C ASP A 178 0.28 -12.85 5.71
N ARG A 179 1.55 -13.16 5.40
CA ARG A 179 2.55 -12.15 5.00
C ARG A 179 2.09 -11.39 3.76
N SER A 180 2.26 -10.08 3.75
CA SER A 180 2.14 -9.27 2.53
C SER A 180 3.02 -8.04 2.66
N ILE A 181 2.57 -7.00 3.37
CA ILE A 181 3.26 -5.70 3.46
C ILE A 181 3.43 -5.25 4.92
N SER A 182 4.35 -4.31 5.17
CA SER A 182 4.55 -3.70 6.50
C SER A 182 4.96 -4.73 7.56
N HIS A 183 6.10 -5.38 7.36
CA HIS A 183 6.62 -6.43 8.25
C HIS A 183 7.31 -5.82 9.47
N ASP A 184 6.65 -5.92 10.62
CA ASP A 184 7.21 -5.52 11.90
C ASP A 184 8.04 -6.69 12.45
N PHE A 185 9.35 -6.62 12.32
CA PHE A 185 10.27 -7.67 12.75
C PHE A 185 10.38 -7.75 14.28
N VAL A 186 9.95 -6.72 15.00
CA VAL A 186 9.93 -6.73 16.48
C VAL A 186 8.80 -7.62 16.98
N THR A 187 7.62 -7.55 16.37
CA THR A 187 6.46 -8.38 16.71
C THR A 187 6.42 -9.69 15.91
N GLY A 188 7.11 -9.72 14.77
CA GLY A 188 6.99 -10.76 13.77
C GLY A 188 5.68 -10.68 12.97
N ASN A 189 4.92 -9.59 13.09
CA ASN A 189 3.64 -9.42 12.41
C ASN A 189 3.77 -8.61 11.11
N TYR A 190 2.69 -8.54 10.34
CA TYR A 190 2.58 -7.84 9.06
C TYR A 190 1.11 -7.65 8.69
N ILE A 191 0.87 -6.76 7.72
CA ILE A 191 -0.47 -6.57 7.18
C ILE A 191 -0.69 -7.59 6.08
N ALA A 192 -1.64 -8.49 6.28
CA ALA A 192 -1.98 -9.50 5.28
C ALA A 192 -2.72 -8.96 4.05
N THR A 193 -2.53 -9.60 2.89
CA THR A 193 -3.18 -9.21 1.63
C THR A 193 -4.70 -9.10 1.80
N ARG A 194 -5.30 -10.09 2.47
CA ARG A 194 -6.74 -10.15 2.80
C ARG A 194 -7.19 -9.08 3.80
N GLN A 195 -6.27 -8.59 4.61
CA GLN A 195 -6.52 -7.55 5.60
C GLN A 195 -6.39 -6.14 5.00
N MET A 196 -5.66 -5.94 3.90
CA MET A 196 -5.45 -4.61 3.30
C MET A 196 -6.76 -3.88 3.00
N GLY A 197 -7.76 -4.57 2.45
CA GLY A 197 -9.09 -3.97 2.21
C GLY A 197 -9.84 -3.59 3.49
N LYS A 198 -9.52 -4.21 4.65
CA LYS A 198 -10.11 -3.86 5.95
C LYS A 198 -9.70 -2.45 6.39
N ILE A 199 -8.48 -2.01 6.04
CA ILE A 199 -7.98 -0.66 6.34
C ILE A 199 -8.95 0.40 5.83
N PHE A 200 -9.34 0.32 4.55
CA PHE A 200 -10.21 1.32 3.93
C PHE A 200 -11.69 1.16 4.30
N ARG A 201 -12.14 -0.06 4.62
CA ARG A 201 -13.49 -0.24 5.19
C ARG A 201 -13.62 0.44 6.55
N GLU A 202 -12.55 0.39 7.34
CA GLU A 202 -12.50 0.98 8.67
C GLU A 202 -12.27 2.50 8.60
N ALA A 203 -11.29 2.96 7.82
CA ALA A 203 -10.79 4.33 7.81
C ALA A 203 -11.28 5.21 6.64
N GLY A 204 -11.97 4.62 5.66
CA GLY A 204 -12.50 5.30 4.49
C GLY A 204 -11.58 5.28 3.28
N LYS A 205 -12.20 5.21 2.09
CA LYS A 205 -11.55 5.21 0.78
C LYS A 205 -10.68 6.45 0.54
N VAL A 206 -9.50 6.27 -0.06
CA VAL A 206 -8.58 7.35 -0.45
C VAL A 206 -8.59 7.59 -1.97
N ASP A 207 -8.08 8.73 -2.41
CA ASP A 207 -7.94 9.04 -3.84
C ASP A 207 -6.78 8.23 -4.44
N VAL A 208 -5.65 8.16 -3.73
CA VAL A 208 -4.46 7.42 -4.17
C VAL A 208 -3.95 6.56 -3.03
N TYR A 209 -3.82 5.26 -3.27
CA TYR A 209 -3.08 4.35 -2.40
C TYR A 209 -1.76 3.96 -3.07
N VAL A 210 -0.70 3.92 -2.28
CA VAL A 210 0.64 3.63 -2.73
C VAL A 210 1.25 2.56 -1.85
N SER A 211 1.66 1.45 -2.45
CA SER A 211 2.54 0.49 -1.80
C SER A 211 3.98 0.77 -2.22
N MET A 212 4.77 1.34 -1.31
CA MET A 212 6.21 1.45 -1.46
C MET A 212 6.87 0.21 -0.88
N ALA A 213 6.54 -0.92 -1.50
CA ALA A 213 6.94 -2.26 -1.10
C ALA A 213 6.97 -3.19 -2.33
N CYS A 214 7.76 -4.27 -2.24
CA CYS A 214 7.97 -5.22 -3.32
C CYS A 214 6.69 -5.99 -3.70
N PHE A 215 6.51 -6.27 -4.99
CA PHE A 215 5.46 -7.17 -5.51
C PHE A 215 4.01 -6.75 -5.18
N MET A 216 3.73 -5.47 -4.96
CA MET A 216 2.39 -5.03 -4.56
C MET A 216 1.47 -4.70 -5.75
N GLN A 217 1.99 -4.68 -6.97
CA GLN A 217 1.24 -4.52 -8.22
C GLN A 217 0.85 -5.88 -8.84
N MET A 218 0.42 -6.80 -7.98
CA MET A 218 -0.15 -8.09 -8.39
C MET A 218 -1.66 -7.93 -8.56
N ALA A 219 -2.26 -8.61 -9.53
CA ALA A 219 -3.71 -8.62 -9.75
C ALA A 219 -4.45 -9.08 -8.48
N GLU A 220 -3.89 -10.07 -7.79
CA GLU A 220 -4.36 -10.59 -6.51
C GLU A 220 -4.46 -9.50 -5.44
N VAL A 221 -3.38 -8.74 -5.25
CA VAL A 221 -3.27 -7.69 -4.22
C VAL A 221 -4.14 -6.49 -4.57
N ALA A 222 -4.02 -5.99 -5.80
CA ALA A 222 -4.80 -4.85 -6.28
C ALA A 222 -6.31 -5.12 -6.21
N TYR A 223 -6.74 -6.37 -6.36
CA TYR A 223 -8.15 -6.74 -6.23
C TYR A 223 -8.68 -6.63 -4.80
N GLU A 224 -7.83 -6.85 -3.78
CA GLU A 224 -8.19 -6.64 -2.38
C GLU A 224 -8.34 -5.16 -2.02
N LEU A 225 -7.62 -4.31 -2.75
CA LEU A 225 -7.58 -2.86 -2.58
C LEU A 225 -8.59 -2.10 -3.44
N LYS A 226 -9.22 -2.76 -4.42
CA LYS A 226 -10.00 -2.13 -5.51
C LYS A 226 -11.08 -1.13 -5.09
N ASP A 227 -11.64 -1.30 -3.89
CA ASP A 227 -12.69 -0.44 -3.33
C ASP A 227 -12.15 0.61 -2.35
N GLY A 228 -10.88 0.47 -1.95
CA GLY A 228 -10.19 1.32 -0.98
C GLY A 228 -9.50 2.53 -1.59
N ALA A 229 -9.22 2.52 -2.90
CA ALA A 229 -8.59 3.64 -3.60
C ALA A 229 -9.12 3.84 -5.02
N ASP A 230 -9.14 5.08 -5.50
CA ASP A 230 -9.40 5.38 -6.92
C ASP A 230 -8.22 4.98 -7.80
N VAL A 231 -7.01 5.33 -7.36
CA VAL A 231 -5.74 4.97 -8.00
C VAL A 231 -4.90 4.13 -7.04
N ILE A 232 -4.40 3.01 -7.53
CA ILE A 232 -3.46 2.13 -6.82
C ILE A 232 -2.10 2.23 -7.52
N VAL A 233 -1.04 2.48 -6.75
CA VAL A 233 0.33 2.57 -7.25
C VAL A 233 1.20 1.55 -6.53
N GLY A 234 1.99 0.80 -7.28
CA GLY A 234 2.91 -0.21 -6.76
C GLY A 234 3.81 -0.78 -7.85
N ALA A 235 4.69 -1.69 -7.43
CA ALA A 235 5.62 -2.40 -8.32
C ALA A 235 5.24 -3.88 -8.47
N GLU A 236 5.43 -4.41 -9.67
CA GLU A 236 5.33 -5.84 -9.97
C GLU A 236 6.57 -6.61 -9.49
N GLU A 237 7.70 -5.90 -9.38
CA GLU A 237 9.03 -6.40 -9.01
C GLU A 237 9.42 -5.92 -7.61
N VAL A 238 10.59 -6.37 -7.14
CA VAL A 238 11.33 -5.73 -6.05
C VAL A 238 11.52 -4.24 -6.32
N ILE A 239 11.11 -3.41 -5.35
CA ILE A 239 11.41 -1.98 -5.36
C ILE A 239 12.84 -1.80 -4.88
N GLN A 240 13.65 -1.12 -5.69
CA GLN A 240 14.99 -0.72 -5.32
C GLN A 240 14.95 0.51 -4.41
N LEU A 241 16.04 0.80 -3.71
CA LEU A 241 16.19 2.02 -2.92
C LEU A 241 17.19 2.96 -3.63
N PRO A 242 16.94 4.28 -3.67
CA PRO A 242 15.77 5.00 -3.15
C PRO A 242 14.49 4.76 -3.97
N SER A 243 13.35 4.50 -3.30
CA SER A 243 12.10 4.05 -3.93
C SER A 243 11.62 4.90 -5.11
N LEU A 244 11.61 6.24 -4.98
CA LEU A 244 11.37 7.19 -6.08
C LEU A 244 11.97 8.57 -5.77
N ASN A 245 11.89 9.51 -6.71
CA ASN A 245 12.16 10.94 -6.47
C ASN A 245 11.00 11.62 -5.71
N TRP A 246 11.00 11.49 -4.38
CA TRP A 246 9.98 12.07 -3.50
C TRP A 246 9.89 13.59 -3.61
N GLU A 247 11.04 14.25 -3.73
CA GLU A 247 11.20 15.69 -3.83
C GLU A 247 10.48 16.20 -5.09
N GLY A 248 10.72 15.55 -6.23
CA GLY A 248 10.07 15.84 -7.50
C GLY A 248 8.56 15.61 -7.45
N PHE A 249 8.12 14.51 -6.83
CA PHE A 249 6.70 14.21 -6.65
C PHE A 249 5.99 15.27 -5.79
N LEU A 250 6.50 15.53 -4.59
CA LEU A 250 5.90 16.46 -3.63
C LEU A 250 5.95 17.90 -4.15
N ALA A 251 7.04 18.31 -4.82
CA ALA A 251 7.11 19.60 -5.50
C ALA A 251 6.08 19.73 -6.62
N GLY A 252 5.89 18.67 -7.42
CA GLY A 252 4.87 18.60 -8.46
C GLY A 252 3.45 18.75 -7.91
N LEU A 253 3.16 18.06 -6.81
CA LEU A 253 1.86 18.13 -6.13
C LEU A 253 1.61 19.52 -5.51
N ASN A 254 2.62 20.12 -4.87
CA ASN A 254 2.54 21.49 -4.34
C ASN A 254 2.35 22.54 -5.45
N LYS A 255 2.95 22.34 -6.63
CA LYS A 255 2.79 23.22 -7.79
C LYS A 255 1.41 23.10 -8.43
N ASN A 256 0.80 21.91 -8.39
CA ASN A 256 -0.53 21.64 -8.92
C ASN A 256 -1.43 20.94 -7.87
N PRO A 257 -1.82 21.64 -6.79
CA PRO A 257 -2.61 21.03 -5.72
C PRO A 257 -4.04 20.68 -6.19
N ALA A 258 -4.50 21.27 -7.29
CA ALA A 258 -5.77 20.93 -7.92
C ALA A 258 -5.73 19.61 -8.71
N ALA A 259 -4.55 18.97 -8.87
CA ALA A 259 -4.41 17.69 -9.54
C ALA A 259 -5.44 16.66 -9.01
N GLY A 260 -6.02 15.88 -9.92
CA GLY A 260 -6.85 14.73 -9.58
C GLY A 260 -6.00 13.50 -9.26
N ALA A 261 -6.66 12.44 -8.78
CA ALA A 261 -6.00 11.19 -8.38
C ALA A 261 -5.13 10.57 -9.49
N GLU A 262 -5.62 10.49 -10.73
CA GLU A 262 -4.85 9.92 -11.84
C GLU A 262 -3.61 10.75 -12.18
N THR A 263 -3.73 12.08 -12.12
CA THR A 263 -2.58 12.98 -12.33
C THR A 263 -1.53 12.80 -11.22
N ALA A 264 -1.95 12.66 -9.97
CA ALA A 264 -1.04 12.37 -8.86
C ALA A 264 -0.37 10.99 -9.02
N GLY A 265 -1.11 9.97 -9.50
CA GLY A 265 -0.57 8.66 -9.86
C GLY A 265 0.48 8.75 -10.99
N VAL A 266 0.24 9.57 -12.01
CA VAL A 266 1.23 9.84 -13.07
C VAL A 266 2.48 10.52 -12.49
N TYR A 267 2.33 11.49 -11.58
CA TYR A 267 3.49 12.13 -10.94
C TYR A 267 4.34 11.12 -10.16
N LEU A 268 3.74 10.19 -9.43
CA LEU A 268 4.49 9.13 -8.74
C LEU A 268 5.31 8.28 -9.71
N VAL A 269 4.67 7.79 -10.78
CA VAL A 269 5.32 6.92 -11.77
C VAL A 269 6.38 7.66 -12.58
N ASP A 270 6.16 8.94 -12.91
CA ASP A 270 7.16 9.76 -13.61
C ASP A 270 8.35 10.11 -12.69
N SER A 271 8.12 10.39 -11.41
CA SER A 271 9.18 10.59 -10.41
C SER A 271 10.02 9.33 -10.17
N PHE A 272 9.38 8.16 -10.15
CA PHE A 272 10.09 6.87 -10.13
C PHE A 272 10.95 6.71 -11.38
N LYS A 273 10.36 6.91 -12.55
CA LYS A 273 11.07 6.78 -13.83
C LYS A 273 12.27 7.72 -13.89
N GLU A 274 12.10 8.96 -13.47
CA GLU A 274 13.18 9.95 -13.44
C GLU A 274 14.33 9.47 -12.56
N MET A 275 14.06 9.07 -11.31
CA MET A 275 15.07 8.57 -10.37
C MET A 275 15.90 7.43 -11.00
N TYR A 276 15.23 6.41 -11.53
CA TYR A 276 15.90 5.24 -12.09
C TYR A 276 16.47 5.44 -13.50
N SER A 277 16.20 6.58 -14.13
CA SER A 277 16.86 6.98 -15.38
C SER A 277 18.15 7.77 -15.13
N ARG A 278 18.48 8.09 -13.87
CA ARG A 278 19.76 8.74 -13.55
C ARG A 278 20.93 7.80 -13.80
N PRO A 279 22.09 8.30 -14.24
CA PRO A 279 23.24 7.46 -14.58
C PRO A 279 23.64 6.49 -13.46
N GLU A 280 23.70 6.98 -12.23
CA GLU A 280 24.09 6.21 -11.04
C GLU A 280 23.11 5.06 -10.73
N MET A 281 21.81 5.31 -10.88
CA MET A 281 20.77 4.30 -10.66
C MET A 281 20.74 3.28 -11.80
N THR A 282 20.93 3.75 -13.04
CA THR A 282 21.02 2.87 -14.21
C THR A 282 22.22 1.95 -14.12
N GLU A 283 23.37 2.46 -13.67
CA GLU A 283 24.58 1.67 -13.44
C GLU A 283 24.36 0.63 -12.33
N LEU A 284 23.74 1.02 -11.21
CA LEU A 284 23.41 0.10 -10.11
C LEU A 284 22.49 -1.04 -10.56
N LEU A 285 21.44 -0.73 -11.33
CA LEU A 285 20.54 -1.73 -11.92
C LEU A 285 21.30 -2.70 -12.83
N GLN A 286 22.18 -2.18 -13.69
CA GLN A 286 22.97 -3.01 -14.61
C GLN A 286 23.95 -3.92 -13.87
N GLN A 287 24.66 -3.40 -12.86
CA GLN A 287 25.60 -4.17 -12.05
C GLN A 287 24.88 -5.26 -11.24
N GLY A 288 23.69 -4.96 -10.72
CA GLY A 288 22.85 -5.92 -9.99
C GLY A 288 22.12 -6.92 -10.88
N GLY A 289 22.06 -6.69 -12.19
CA GLY A 289 21.25 -7.51 -13.10
C GLY A 289 19.74 -7.35 -12.85
N TYR A 290 19.30 -6.16 -12.46
CA TYR A 290 17.90 -5.89 -12.13
C TYR A 290 17.23 -4.99 -13.17
N GLY A 291 16.01 -5.37 -13.55
CA GLY A 291 15.04 -4.43 -14.10
C GLY A 291 14.24 -3.80 -12.96
N THR A 292 13.61 -2.66 -13.22
CA THR A 292 12.71 -2.05 -12.24
C THR A 292 11.45 -1.52 -12.90
N GLN A 293 10.34 -1.52 -12.16
CA GLN A 293 9.03 -1.18 -12.67
C GLN A 293 8.17 -0.53 -11.57
N LEU A 294 7.36 0.46 -11.96
CA LEU A 294 6.28 1.01 -11.15
C LEU A 294 5.11 1.41 -12.05
N SER A 295 3.88 1.19 -11.58
CA SER A 295 2.70 1.61 -12.33
C SER A 295 1.62 2.22 -11.44
N ALA A 296 0.72 2.94 -12.08
CA ALA A 296 -0.53 3.44 -11.50
C ALA A 296 -1.69 2.82 -12.26
N ILE A 297 -2.64 2.22 -11.53
CA ILE A 297 -3.82 1.56 -12.09
C ILE A 297 -5.11 2.11 -11.46
N ARG A 298 -6.23 1.97 -12.17
CA ARG A 298 -7.57 2.35 -11.68
C ARG A 298 -8.16 1.23 -10.82
N GLY A 299 -8.40 1.49 -9.54
CA GLY A 299 -9.01 0.51 -8.61
C GLY A 299 -10.37 0.00 -9.11
N ALA A 300 -11.22 0.91 -9.60
CA ALA A 300 -12.54 0.58 -10.14
C ALA A 300 -12.53 -0.39 -11.33
N LYS A 301 -11.40 -0.54 -12.04
CA LYS A 301 -11.25 -1.41 -13.21
C LYS A 301 -10.82 -2.84 -12.85
N MET A 302 -10.47 -3.12 -11.59
CA MET A 302 -10.02 -4.46 -11.17
C MET A 302 -11.09 -5.55 -11.31
N ARG A 303 -12.38 -5.25 -11.09
CA ARG A 303 -13.47 -6.19 -11.39
C ARG A 303 -13.56 -6.51 -12.88
N GLY A 304 -13.35 -5.50 -13.73
CA GLY A 304 -13.27 -5.67 -15.17
C GLY A 304 -12.10 -6.56 -15.58
N LEU A 305 -10.92 -6.38 -14.94
CA LEU A 305 -9.76 -7.24 -15.16
C LEU A 305 -10.09 -8.70 -14.83
N ALA A 306 -10.62 -8.98 -13.63
CA ALA A 306 -10.99 -10.34 -13.22
C ALA A 306 -11.98 -10.98 -14.20
N GLN A 307 -12.98 -10.24 -14.69
CA GLN A 307 -13.91 -10.74 -15.70
C GLN A 307 -13.21 -11.03 -17.04
N LYS A 308 -12.32 -10.14 -17.53
CA LYS A 308 -11.59 -10.36 -18.79
C LYS A 308 -10.66 -11.58 -18.73
N ILE A 309 -10.06 -11.83 -17.57
CA ILE A 309 -9.30 -13.05 -17.31
C ILE A 309 -10.21 -14.27 -17.39
N LYS A 310 -11.35 -14.23 -16.70
CA LYS A 310 -12.36 -15.30 -16.70
C LYS A 310 -12.97 -15.58 -18.07
N ASP A 311 -13.07 -14.57 -18.92
CA ASP A 311 -13.52 -14.72 -20.31
C ASP A 311 -12.44 -15.39 -21.19
N TRP A 312 -11.15 -15.22 -20.86
CA TRP A 312 -10.04 -15.66 -21.70
C TRP A 312 -9.55 -17.08 -21.37
N TYR A 313 -9.19 -17.36 -20.11
CA TYR A 313 -8.50 -18.61 -19.80
C TYR A 313 -9.32 -19.87 -20.12
N PRO A 314 -10.66 -19.92 -19.98
CA PRO A 314 -11.42 -21.11 -20.36
C PRO A 314 -11.34 -21.38 -21.86
N LEU A 315 -11.29 -20.34 -22.69
CA LEU A 315 -11.10 -20.47 -24.14
C LEU A 315 -9.68 -20.95 -24.47
N ALA A 316 -8.67 -20.44 -23.77
CA ALA A 316 -7.30 -20.90 -23.92
C ALA A 316 -7.14 -22.39 -23.53
N MET A 317 -7.81 -22.83 -22.46
CA MET A 317 -7.86 -24.24 -22.07
C MET A 317 -8.59 -25.09 -23.11
N ALA A 318 -9.74 -24.63 -23.61
CA ALA A 318 -10.55 -25.35 -24.58
C ALA A 318 -9.87 -25.49 -25.95
N ALA A 319 -9.09 -24.49 -26.38
CA ALA A 319 -8.28 -24.56 -27.60
C ALA A 319 -7.19 -25.64 -27.52
N GLY A 320 -6.78 -26.05 -26.30
CA GLY A 320 -5.90 -27.20 -26.08
C GLY A 320 -4.45 -27.01 -26.55
N ASP A 321 -4.03 -25.78 -26.86
CA ASP A 321 -2.67 -25.48 -27.33
C ASP A 321 -1.66 -25.44 -26.18
N ARG A 322 -1.36 -26.62 -25.65
CA ARG A 322 -0.42 -26.78 -24.54
C ARG A 322 1.01 -26.36 -24.92
N ALA A 323 1.41 -26.51 -26.18
CA ALA A 323 2.73 -26.13 -26.65
C ALA A 323 2.92 -24.60 -26.64
N ALA A 324 1.90 -23.84 -27.09
CA ALA A 324 1.94 -22.39 -27.01
C ALA A 324 1.99 -21.89 -25.56
N LEU A 325 1.19 -22.51 -24.66
CA LEU A 325 1.18 -22.15 -23.24
C LEU A 325 2.49 -22.51 -22.53
N ALA A 326 3.11 -23.67 -22.85
CA ALA A 326 4.43 -24.03 -22.36
C ALA A 326 5.48 -22.98 -22.74
N LYS A 327 5.46 -22.55 -24.02
CA LYS A 327 6.38 -21.52 -24.50
C LYS A 327 6.12 -20.17 -23.82
N ALA A 328 4.86 -19.81 -23.62
CA ALA A 328 4.49 -18.60 -22.86
C ALA A 328 4.97 -18.65 -21.41
N LYS A 329 4.82 -19.78 -20.70
CA LYS A 329 5.31 -19.97 -19.32
C LYS A 329 6.83 -19.83 -19.22
N SER A 330 7.56 -20.33 -20.21
CA SER A 330 9.02 -20.22 -20.29
C SER A 330 9.47 -18.77 -20.53
N ASP A 331 8.79 -18.09 -21.45
CA ASP A 331 9.29 -16.83 -22.00
C ASP A 331 8.77 -15.59 -21.27
N VAL A 332 7.68 -15.72 -20.49
CA VAL A 332 7.10 -14.60 -19.74
C VAL A 332 8.14 -13.93 -18.84
N VAL A 333 8.11 -12.60 -18.77
CA VAL A 333 8.92 -11.85 -17.80
C VAL A 333 8.46 -12.20 -16.39
N ARG A 334 9.39 -12.71 -15.58
CA ARG A 334 9.15 -13.15 -14.20
C ARG A 334 9.90 -12.26 -13.21
N PHE A 335 9.32 -12.11 -12.02
CA PHE A 335 9.85 -11.24 -10.97
C PHE A 335 10.65 -12.03 -9.92
N GLU A 336 11.54 -11.37 -9.17
CA GLU A 336 12.56 -11.96 -8.28
C GLU A 336 11.97 -12.53 -6.97
N ILE A 337 11.01 -13.46 -7.06
CA ILE A 337 10.72 -14.35 -5.93
C ILE A 337 11.81 -15.42 -5.94
N GLY A 338 12.81 -15.29 -5.06
CA GLY A 338 13.88 -16.27 -4.89
C GLY A 338 15.27 -15.72 -5.20
N ASP A 339 16.29 -16.43 -4.73
CA ASP A 339 17.68 -15.99 -4.88
C ASP A 339 18.28 -16.51 -6.21
N PRO A 340 19.15 -15.74 -6.89
CA PRO A 340 19.85 -16.19 -8.10
C PRO A 340 20.59 -17.53 -7.95
N SER A 341 21.02 -17.90 -6.75
CA SER A 341 21.63 -19.21 -6.47
C SER A 341 20.65 -20.38 -6.53
N THR A 342 19.37 -20.13 -6.26
CA THR A 342 18.30 -21.14 -6.22
C THR A 342 17.49 -21.21 -7.51
N ASP A 343 17.32 -20.08 -8.21
CA ASP A 343 16.61 -20.01 -9.49
C ASP A 343 17.33 -19.11 -10.51
N PRO A 344 18.51 -19.52 -11.02
CA PRO A 344 19.39 -18.69 -11.85
C PRO A 344 18.76 -18.23 -13.18
N GLU A 345 17.71 -18.91 -13.65
CA GLU A 345 17.01 -18.58 -14.89
C GLU A 345 15.55 -18.13 -14.68
N LYS A 346 15.14 -17.88 -13.42
CA LYS A 346 13.75 -17.54 -13.06
C LYS A 346 12.72 -18.56 -13.58
N LYS A 347 13.08 -19.83 -13.63
CA LYS A 347 12.21 -20.88 -14.17
C LYS A 347 11.23 -21.40 -13.13
N ILE A 348 11.53 -21.27 -11.84
CA ILE A 348 10.68 -21.68 -10.73
C ILE A 348 9.81 -20.51 -10.26
N ALA A 349 10.32 -19.27 -10.35
CA ALA A 349 9.63 -18.05 -9.96
C ALA A 349 8.23 -17.98 -10.56
N PHE A 350 7.24 -17.56 -9.77
CA PHE A 350 5.82 -17.69 -10.13
C PHE A 350 5.07 -16.36 -10.23
N TYR A 351 5.72 -15.23 -10.02
CA TYR A 351 5.14 -13.92 -10.39
C TYR A 351 5.60 -13.55 -11.79
N GLY A 352 4.66 -13.22 -12.66
CA GLY A 352 4.97 -12.78 -14.02
C GLY A 352 3.96 -11.77 -14.55
N ASP A 353 4.39 -11.01 -15.56
CA ASP A 353 3.56 -9.97 -16.17
C ASP A 353 2.39 -10.61 -16.95
N LEU A 354 1.15 -10.25 -16.58
CA LEU A 354 -0.06 -10.84 -17.15
C LEU A 354 -0.19 -10.53 -18.65
N HIS A 355 0.10 -9.30 -19.05
CA HIS A 355 -0.05 -8.87 -20.43
C HIS A 355 0.91 -9.64 -21.36
N ASN A 356 2.18 -9.73 -20.96
CA ASN A 356 3.24 -10.41 -21.67
C ASN A 356 2.95 -11.91 -21.77
N PHE A 357 2.43 -12.54 -20.72
CA PHE A 357 2.01 -13.94 -20.78
C PHE A 357 0.93 -14.18 -21.83
N VAL A 358 -0.13 -13.37 -21.83
CA VAL A 358 -1.23 -13.46 -22.81
C VAL A 358 -0.72 -13.18 -24.23
N GLU A 359 0.18 -12.21 -24.39
CA GLU A 359 0.81 -11.88 -25.68
C GLU A 359 1.64 -13.07 -26.20
N LEU A 360 2.43 -13.71 -25.34
CA LEU A 360 3.25 -14.86 -25.70
C LEU A 360 2.39 -16.08 -26.06
N ALA A 361 1.33 -16.35 -25.29
CA ALA A 361 0.38 -17.40 -25.62
C ALA A 361 -0.22 -17.19 -27.01
N ALA A 362 -0.57 -15.94 -27.36
CA ALA A 362 -1.08 -15.60 -28.69
C ALA A 362 -0.01 -15.70 -29.79
N ARG A 363 1.24 -15.29 -29.50
CA ARG A 363 2.37 -15.34 -30.44
C ARG A 363 2.72 -16.77 -30.84
N HIS A 364 2.63 -17.71 -29.91
CA HIS A 364 3.00 -19.11 -30.12
C HIS A 364 1.83 -20.01 -30.54
N ALA A 365 0.60 -19.47 -30.60
CA ALA A 365 -0.60 -20.25 -30.88
C ALA A 365 -0.60 -20.89 -32.28
N ASP A 366 -0.95 -22.17 -32.35
CA ASP A 366 -1.38 -22.86 -33.57
C ASP A 366 -2.81 -22.43 -33.92
N LYS A 367 -2.89 -21.53 -34.89
CA LYS A 367 -4.15 -20.96 -35.38
C LYS A 367 -5.07 -21.96 -36.08
N SER A 368 -4.59 -23.17 -36.37
CA SER A 368 -5.40 -24.22 -37.00
C SER A 368 -6.27 -24.99 -35.99
N LEU A 369 -5.98 -24.89 -34.69
CA LEU A 369 -6.73 -25.59 -33.66
C LEU A 369 -8.16 -25.05 -33.53
N PRO A 370 -9.17 -25.93 -33.33
CA PRO A 370 -10.52 -25.50 -33.00
C PRO A 370 -10.54 -24.60 -31.75
N GLY A 371 -11.21 -23.45 -31.82
CA GLY A 371 -11.29 -22.50 -30.71
C GLY A 371 -10.11 -21.53 -30.58
N ALA A 372 -9.06 -21.67 -31.38
CA ALA A 372 -7.90 -20.78 -31.33
C ALA A 372 -8.26 -19.32 -31.64
N ALA A 373 -9.13 -19.08 -32.62
CA ALA A 373 -9.55 -17.73 -33.00
C ALA A 373 -10.27 -17.00 -31.86
N GLU A 374 -11.17 -17.70 -31.16
CA GLU A 374 -11.91 -17.17 -30.01
C GLU A 374 -10.99 -16.88 -28.82
N ALA A 375 -10.06 -17.79 -28.52
CA ALA A 375 -9.06 -17.61 -27.47
C ALA A 375 -8.14 -16.41 -27.75
N LEU A 376 -7.65 -16.28 -28.98
CA LEU A 376 -6.82 -15.15 -29.43
C LEU A 376 -7.57 -13.81 -29.31
N ALA A 377 -8.81 -13.77 -29.78
CA ALA A 377 -9.62 -12.55 -29.70
C ALA A 377 -9.93 -12.16 -28.24
N ALA A 378 -10.14 -13.13 -27.34
CA ALA A 378 -10.31 -12.86 -25.92
C ALA A 378 -9.01 -12.34 -25.26
N GLY A 379 -7.86 -12.92 -25.63
CA GLY A 379 -6.54 -12.45 -25.16
C GLY A 379 -6.24 -11.02 -25.62
N GLU A 380 -6.55 -10.69 -26.87
CA GLU A 380 -6.42 -9.32 -27.38
C GLU A 380 -7.29 -8.33 -26.60
N ARG A 381 -8.55 -8.70 -26.30
CA ARG A 381 -9.45 -7.86 -25.48
C ARG A 381 -8.91 -7.66 -24.05
N LEU A 382 -8.34 -8.71 -23.45
CA LEU A 382 -7.72 -8.63 -22.13
C LEU A 382 -6.50 -7.69 -22.14
N ASN A 383 -5.56 -7.87 -23.08
CA ASN A 383 -4.36 -7.03 -23.18
C ASN A 383 -4.69 -5.56 -23.51
N LYS A 384 -5.69 -5.33 -24.38
CA LYS A 384 -6.20 -3.99 -24.65
C LYS A 384 -6.83 -3.36 -23.41
N PHE A 385 -7.61 -4.11 -22.64
CA PHE A 385 -8.19 -3.63 -21.39
C PHE A 385 -7.11 -3.21 -20.38
N ILE A 386 -6.06 -4.03 -20.21
CA ILE A 386 -4.93 -3.72 -19.33
C ILE A 386 -4.31 -2.37 -19.72
N THR A 387 -3.93 -2.21 -20.99
CA THR A 387 -3.16 -1.05 -21.46
C THR A 387 -3.98 0.22 -21.69
N SER A 388 -5.28 0.09 -22.01
CA SER A 388 -6.11 1.24 -22.40
C SER A 388 -7.12 1.67 -21.33
N GLU A 389 -7.50 0.78 -20.41
CA GLU A 389 -8.54 1.06 -19.42
C GLU A 389 -8.07 0.92 -17.97
N LEU A 390 -7.28 -0.10 -17.66
CA LEU A 390 -6.82 -0.37 -16.30
C LEU A 390 -5.63 0.52 -15.92
N VAL A 391 -4.54 0.43 -16.70
CA VAL A 391 -3.27 1.09 -16.41
C VAL A 391 -3.38 2.56 -16.82
N ILE A 392 -3.10 3.46 -15.88
CA ILE A 392 -3.01 4.90 -16.10
C ILE A 392 -1.63 5.22 -16.66
N LYS A 393 -0.59 4.66 -16.02
CA LYS A 393 0.81 4.84 -16.40
C LYS A 393 1.63 3.66 -15.93
N ASN A 394 2.57 3.23 -16.77
CA ASN A 394 3.59 2.24 -16.44
C ASN A 394 4.96 2.83 -16.77
N ALA A 395 5.92 2.64 -15.86
CA ALA A 395 7.33 2.91 -16.09
C ALA A 395 8.13 1.64 -15.83
N SER A 396 9.04 1.33 -16.74
CA SER A 396 9.84 0.12 -16.72
C SER A 396 11.23 0.45 -17.28
N ILE A 397 12.30 0.04 -16.59
CA ILE A 397 13.68 0.35 -16.96
C ILE A 397 14.54 -0.90 -16.85
N GLY A 398 15.44 -1.08 -17.81
CA GLY A 398 16.47 -2.11 -17.77
C GLY A 398 15.99 -3.50 -18.15
N ARG A 399 16.82 -4.48 -17.80
CA ARG A 399 16.62 -5.91 -18.05
C ARG A 399 16.85 -6.66 -16.75
N ASP A 400 16.16 -7.79 -16.58
CA ASP A 400 16.56 -8.69 -15.51
C ASP A 400 17.84 -9.47 -15.86
N ARG A 401 18.33 -10.23 -14.87
CA ARG A 401 19.51 -11.09 -14.96
C ARG A 401 19.39 -12.21 -16.00
N THR A 402 18.17 -12.51 -16.49
CA THR A 402 17.96 -13.47 -17.59
C THR A 402 18.05 -12.79 -18.96
N GLY A 403 18.25 -11.47 -18.99
CA GLY A 403 18.35 -10.65 -20.19
C GLY A 403 17.00 -10.19 -20.74
N LYS A 404 15.88 -10.50 -20.06
CA LYS A 404 14.53 -10.11 -20.49
C LYS A 404 14.31 -8.62 -20.27
N GLU A 405 13.82 -7.94 -21.30
CA GLU A 405 13.56 -6.50 -21.30
C GLU A 405 12.30 -6.14 -20.52
N PHE A 406 12.42 -5.23 -19.56
CA PHE A 406 11.29 -4.77 -18.77
C PHE A 406 10.32 -3.90 -19.59
N SER A 407 10.69 -3.46 -20.78
CA SER A 407 9.75 -2.83 -21.72
C SER A 407 8.56 -3.74 -22.12
N ALA A 408 8.69 -5.06 -21.94
CA ALA A 408 7.61 -6.02 -22.15
C ALA A 408 6.56 -6.01 -21.03
N VAL A 409 6.93 -5.57 -19.83
CA VAL A 409 6.06 -5.48 -18.64
C VAL A 409 5.08 -4.31 -18.79
N LYS A 410 3.81 -4.49 -18.41
CA LYS A 410 2.71 -3.55 -18.66
C LYS A 410 1.97 -3.08 -17.41
N GLY A 411 2.47 -3.31 -16.21
CA GLY A 411 1.95 -2.67 -15.00
C GLY A 411 1.01 -3.53 -14.17
N ILE A 412 0.88 -4.83 -14.45
CA ILE A 412 0.10 -5.72 -13.60
C ILE A 412 0.58 -7.17 -13.72
N ALA A 413 1.08 -7.68 -12.61
CA ALA A 413 1.56 -9.04 -12.50
C ALA A 413 0.46 -9.98 -12.00
N ILE A 414 0.68 -11.28 -12.14
CA ILE A 414 -0.22 -12.33 -11.64
C ILE A 414 0.59 -13.58 -11.29
N ASN A 415 0.02 -14.47 -10.48
CA ASN A 415 0.60 -15.80 -10.28
C ASN A 415 0.54 -16.64 -11.57
N ILE A 416 1.69 -16.94 -12.16
CA ILE A 416 1.84 -17.83 -13.31
C ILE A 416 2.77 -18.96 -12.87
N PRO A 417 2.29 -20.21 -12.75
CA PRO A 417 3.14 -21.27 -12.25
C PRO A 417 4.46 -21.42 -13.01
N GLY A 418 5.54 -21.58 -12.27
CA GLY A 418 6.86 -21.91 -12.79
C GLY A 418 7.05 -23.40 -13.01
N ARG A 419 8.30 -23.84 -13.04
CA ARG A 419 8.69 -25.25 -12.93
C ARG A 419 8.57 -25.72 -11.47
N PRO A 420 8.41 -27.03 -11.23
CA PRO A 420 8.47 -27.58 -9.88
C PRO A 420 9.75 -27.16 -9.15
N GLY A 421 9.60 -26.63 -7.94
CA GLY A 421 10.69 -26.17 -7.09
C GLY A 421 10.14 -25.37 -5.92
N ALA A 422 10.97 -25.17 -4.89
CA ALA A 422 10.62 -24.38 -3.71
C ALA A 422 11.61 -23.22 -3.59
N LEU A 423 11.13 -21.99 -3.78
CA LEU A 423 11.93 -20.76 -3.58
C LEU A 423 11.68 -20.15 -2.22
N ILE A 424 10.47 -20.35 -1.71
CA ILE A 424 10.02 -19.88 -0.42
C ILE A 424 8.91 -20.84 0.04
N GLU A 425 8.92 -21.22 1.32
CA GLU A 425 7.81 -21.94 1.91
C GLU A 425 6.70 -20.96 2.23
N TYR A 426 5.48 -21.21 1.74
CA TYR A 426 4.32 -20.36 1.98
C TYR A 426 3.05 -21.18 2.21
N TYR A 427 2.11 -20.62 2.96
CA TYR A 427 0.83 -21.26 3.21
C TYR A 427 -0.03 -21.27 1.91
N PRO A 428 -0.78 -22.35 1.61
CA PRO A 428 -1.56 -22.46 0.38
C PRO A 428 -2.88 -21.66 0.47
N THR A 429 -2.76 -20.34 0.60
CA THR A 429 -3.88 -19.42 0.87
C THR A 429 -4.46 -18.77 -0.39
N TYR A 430 -3.94 -19.09 -1.58
CA TYR A 430 -4.37 -18.47 -2.85
C TYR A 430 -5.89 -18.51 -3.06
N SER A 431 -6.52 -19.64 -2.76
CA SER A 431 -7.98 -19.84 -2.92
C SER A 431 -8.83 -18.94 -1.99
N ARG A 432 -8.23 -18.36 -0.95
CA ARG A 432 -8.89 -17.42 -0.02
C ARG A 432 -8.99 -16.00 -0.59
N LEU A 433 -8.20 -15.67 -1.62
CA LEU A 433 -8.18 -14.35 -2.24
C LEU A 433 -9.48 -14.08 -3.00
N PHE A 434 -10.05 -12.89 -2.85
CA PHE A 434 -11.25 -12.51 -3.61
C PHE A 434 -10.98 -12.51 -5.11
N PHE A 435 -9.74 -12.19 -5.53
CA PHE A 435 -9.35 -12.28 -6.93
C PHE A 435 -9.48 -13.71 -7.47
N ALA A 436 -8.96 -14.70 -6.74
CA ALA A 436 -9.01 -16.10 -7.15
C ALA A 436 -10.45 -16.59 -7.28
N GLN A 437 -11.32 -16.22 -6.34
CA GLN A 437 -12.73 -16.58 -6.32
C GLN A 437 -13.52 -15.97 -7.48
N ASP A 438 -13.32 -14.67 -7.74
CA ASP A 438 -14.09 -13.96 -8.76
C ASP A 438 -13.59 -14.24 -10.18
N SER A 439 -12.26 -14.24 -10.37
CA SER A 439 -11.64 -14.51 -11.67
C SER A 439 -11.67 -15.99 -12.05
N GLY A 440 -11.63 -16.91 -11.07
CA GLY A 440 -11.45 -18.34 -11.32
C GLY A 440 -10.02 -18.75 -11.69
N TRP A 441 -9.05 -17.84 -11.56
CA TRP A 441 -7.68 -18.02 -12.04
C TRP A 441 -6.97 -19.27 -11.49
N GLU A 442 -7.27 -19.66 -10.25
CA GLU A 442 -6.73 -20.89 -9.64
C GLU A 442 -6.99 -22.13 -10.50
N THR A 443 -8.14 -22.18 -11.20
CA THR A 443 -8.46 -23.25 -12.17
C THR A 443 -7.43 -23.32 -13.28
N PHE A 444 -7.03 -22.16 -13.81
CA PHE A 444 -6.06 -22.09 -14.89
C PHE A 444 -4.64 -22.35 -14.41
N MET A 445 -4.28 -21.90 -13.20
CA MET A 445 -2.99 -22.24 -12.59
C MET A 445 -2.81 -23.76 -12.52
N LYS A 446 -3.81 -24.50 -12.01
CA LYS A 446 -3.78 -25.97 -11.97
C LYS A 446 -3.61 -26.59 -13.35
N TYR A 447 -4.28 -26.04 -14.37
CA TYR A 447 -4.10 -26.48 -15.75
C TYR A 447 -2.69 -26.19 -16.29
N LEU A 448 -2.09 -25.05 -15.92
CA LEU A 448 -0.74 -24.67 -16.28
C LEU A 448 0.32 -25.52 -15.55
N ASP A 449 0.06 -25.98 -14.32
CA ASP A 449 0.98 -26.87 -13.57
C ASP A 449 1.24 -28.18 -14.33
N ASP A 450 0.24 -28.68 -15.05
CA ASP A 450 0.36 -29.90 -15.87
C ASP A 450 1.13 -29.67 -17.20
N ILE A 451 1.53 -28.44 -17.51
CA ILE A 451 2.21 -28.06 -18.77
C ILE A 451 3.68 -27.73 -18.48
N GLU A 452 4.60 -28.57 -18.95
CA GLU A 452 6.05 -28.39 -18.75
C GLU A 452 6.69 -27.31 -19.64
#